data_AF-A0A7Z0ME41-F1
#
_entry.id   AF-A0A7Z0ME41-F1
#
_cell.length_a   1.000
_cell.length_b   1.000
_cell.length_c   1.000
_cell.angle_alpha   90.00
_cell.angle_beta   90.00
_cell.angle_gamma   90.00
#
_symmetry.space_group_name_H-M   'P 1'
#
loop_
_entity.id
_entity.type
_entity.pdbx_description
1 polymer ?
#
loop_
_entity_poly.entity_id
_entity_poly.type
_entity_poly.pdbx_seq_one_letter_code
_entity_poly.pdbx_strand_id
1 'polypeptide(L)'
;MRKLYALIILLCIVYFTGGWIAVKLEWVTRDDYFAYAGIVGGLASVAGLLALTRPPITQSDFKHVELEALKSMAATAEQLKELQTVHAKTVQELDGLEVKKKQMELLVKKASLALFLKEQYSHHERQVLEEVTKNDHLRSALEKSAESAAKIAALNEEIEADPNVLQLRRIIDAATRREPTFEEALNDLTPIARALFILVRTLNRSIVEAVRIISSKT
;
A
#
# COMPACT_ATOMS: atom_id res chain seq x y z
N MET A 1 8.59 -57.81 -45.17
CA MET A 1 7.22 -57.49 -45.64
C MET A 1 7.18 -56.64 -46.91
N ARG A 2 8.03 -55.62 -47.12
CA ARG A 2 8.03 -54.79 -48.35
C ARG A 2 8.29 -55.58 -49.65
N LYS A 3 9.19 -56.57 -49.61
CA LYS A 3 9.46 -57.47 -50.74
C LYS A 3 8.26 -58.36 -51.11
N LEU A 4 7.41 -58.71 -50.14
CA LEU A 4 6.22 -59.54 -50.37
C LEU A 4 5.13 -58.76 -51.13
N TYR A 5 4.85 -57.51 -50.72
CA TYR A 5 3.89 -56.66 -51.42
C TYR A 5 4.37 -56.24 -52.81
N ALA A 6 5.65 -55.92 -52.97
CA ALA A 6 6.23 -55.63 -54.28
C ALA A 6 6.17 -56.86 -55.21
N LEU A 7 6.39 -58.07 -54.67
CA LEU A 7 6.24 -59.32 -55.42
C LEU A 7 4.79 -59.58 -55.82
N ILE A 8 3.81 -59.32 -54.94
CA ILE A 8 2.37 -59.45 -55.23
C ILE A 8 1.94 -58.47 -56.34
N ILE A 9 2.39 -57.21 -56.27
CA ILE A 9 2.09 -56.20 -57.30
C ILE A 9 2.72 -56.60 -58.64
N LEU A 10 3.97 -57.06 -58.64
CA LEU A 10 4.64 -57.53 -59.85
C LEU A 10 3.94 -58.76 -60.45
N LEU A 11 3.50 -59.70 -59.60
CA LEU A 11 2.75 -60.89 -60.04
C LEU A 11 1.37 -60.52 -60.61
N CYS A 12 0.71 -59.49 -60.06
CA CYS A 12 -0.52 -58.95 -60.64
C CYS A 12 -0.30 -58.30 -62.02
N ILE A 13 0.80 -57.56 -62.21
CA ILE A 13 1.14 -56.96 -63.51
C ILE A 13 1.45 -58.05 -64.55
N VAL A 14 2.18 -59.10 -64.15
CA VAL A 14 2.47 -60.25 -65.01
C VAL A 14 1.18 -61.03 -65.35
N TYR A 15 0.28 -61.21 -64.40
CA TYR A 15 -1.03 -61.85 -64.64
C TYR A 15 -1.89 -61.03 -65.61
N PHE A 16 -1.95 -59.70 -65.45
CA PHE A 16 -2.70 -58.82 -66.34
C PHE A 16 -2.16 -58.78 -67.77
N THR A 17 -0.82 -58.77 -67.92
CA THR A 17 -0.18 -58.77 -69.24
C THR A 17 -0.29 -60.14 -69.92
N GLY A 18 -0.12 -61.23 -69.17
CA GLY A 18 -0.29 -62.59 -69.68
C GLY A 18 -1.74 -62.93 -70.04
N GLY A 19 -2.71 -62.50 -69.22
CA GLY A 19 -4.13 -62.69 -69.47
C GLY A 19 -4.63 -61.93 -70.70
N TRP A 20 -4.11 -60.72 -70.93
CA TRP A 20 -4.41 -59.95 -72.15
C TRP A 20 -3.93 -60.64 -73.43
N ILE A 21 -2.76 -61.29 -73.38
CA ILE A 21 -2.22 -62.08 -74.49
C ILE A 21 -3.07 -63.34 -74.73
N ALA A 22 -3.49 -64.03 -73.67
CA ALA A 22 -4.31 -65.24 -73.76
C ALA A 22 -5.71 -64.98 -74.37
N VAL A 23 -6.32 -63.84 -74.06
CA VAL A 23 -7.59 -63.41 -74.68
C VAL A 23 -7.43 -63.12 -76.17
N LYS A 24 -6.26 -62.63 -76.60
CA LYS A 24 -5.98 -62.35 -78.02
C LYS A 24 -5.75 -63.64 -78.86
N LEU A 25 -5.45 -64.76 -78.20
CA LEU A 25 -5.29 -66.10 -78.80
C LEU A 25 -6.57 -66.95 -78.75
N GLU A 26 -7.73 -66.37 -78.37
CA GLU A 26 -9.06 -67.01 -78.31
C GLU A 26 -9.18 -68.25 -77.40
N TRP A 27 -8.25 -68.46 -76.47
CA TRP A 27 -8.32 -69.58 -75.52
C TRP A 27 -9.26 -69.35 -74.33
N VAL A 28 -9.72 -68.11 -74.10
CA VAL A 28 -10.58 -67.75 -72.97
C VAL A 28 -11.61 -66.71 -73.42
N THR A 29 -12.87 -66.93 -73.04
CA THR A 29 -13.99 -66.02 -73.31
C THR A 29 -13.75 -64.65 -72.67
N ARG A 30 -13.98 -63.56 -73.42
CA ARG A 30 -13.71 -62.18 -72.94
C ARG A 30 -14.43 -61.85 -71.64
N ASP A 31 -15.64 -62.36 -71.46
CA ASP A 31 -16.49 -62.01 -70.33
C ASP A 31 -15.95 -62.58 -69.00
N ASP A 32 -15.42 -63.81 -69.02
CA ASP A 32 -14.79 -64.40 -67.83
C ASP A 32 -13.50 -63.67 -67.46
N TYR A 33 -12.68 -63.31 -68.46
CA TYR A 33 -11.43 -62.58 -68.23
C TYR A 33 -11.66 -61.21 -67.58
N PHE A 34 -12.64 -60.44 -68.06
CA PHE A 34 -12.94 -59.13 -67.46
C PHE A 34 -13.50 -59.24 -66.03
N ALA A 35 -14.29 -60.27 -65.74
CA ALA A 35 -14.79 -60.51 -64.38
C ALA A 35 -13.65 -60.83 -63.39
N TYR A 36 -12.73 -61.73 -63.75
CA TYR A 36 -11.58 -62.08 -62.91
C TYR A 36 -10.56 -60.92 -62.82
N ALA A 37 -10.34 -60.20 -63.91
CA ALA A 37 -9.48 -59.02 -63.93
C ALA A 37 -10.01 -57.90 -63.03
N GLY A 38 -11.34 -57.71 -62.98
CA GLY A 38 -11.98 -56.75 -62.07
C GLY A 38 -11.75 -57.06 -60.60
N ILE A 39 -11.90 -58.33 -60.19
CA ILE A 39 -11.70 -58.75 -58.80
C ILE A 39 -10.24 -58.64 -58.38
N VAL A 40 -9.31 -59.13 -59.21
CA VAL A 40 -7.86 -59.07 -58.95
C VAL A 40 -7.36 -57.64 -58.98
N GLY A 41 -7.82 -56.82 -59.94
CA GLY A 41 -7.50 -55.40 -60.04
C GLY A 41 -8.03 -54.60 -58.85
N GLY A 42 -9.23 -54.92 -58.36
CA GLY A 42 -9.80 -54.32 -57.16
C GLY A 42 -8.99 -54.62 -55.90
N LEU A 43 -8.61 -55.88 -55.70
CA LEU A 43 -7.73 -56.28 -54.59
C LEU A 43 -6.34 -55.64 -54.68
N ALA A 44 -5.79 -55.51 -55.89
CA ALA A 44 -4.52 -54.83 -56.12
C ALA A 44 -4.60 -53.32 -55.80
N SER A 45 -5.72 -52.66 -56.12
CA SER A 45 -5.95 -51.24 -55.82
C SER A 45 -6.02 -50.99 -54.31
N VAL A 46 -6.78 -51.82 -53.58
CA VAL A 46 -6.86 -51.74 -52.11
C VAL A 46 -5.50 -52.02 -51.45
N ALA A 47 -4.76 -53.01 -51.96
CA ALA A 47 -3.41 -53.31 -51.48
C ALA A 47 -2.41 -52.18 -51.79
N GLY A 48 -2.53 -51.53 -52.95
CA GLY A 48 -1.73 -50.38 -53.34
C GLY A 48 -2.00 -49.16 -52.47
N LEU A 49 -3.27 -48.91 -52.13
CA LEU A 49 -3.68 -47.78 -51.28
C LEU A 49 -3.26 -48.00 -49.81
N LEU A 50 -3.31 -49.25 -49.34
CA LEU A 50 -2.75 -49.65 -48.04
C LEU A 50 -1.22 -49.58 -47.98
N ALA A 51 -0.54 -49.80 -49.11
CA ALA A 51 0.90 -49.61 -49.20
C ALA A 51 1.30 -48.12 -49.21
N LEU A 52 0.45 -47.25 -49.78
CA LEU A 52 0.70 -45.80 -49.83
C LEU A 52 0.43 -45.08 -48.50
N THR A 53 -0.54 -45.57 -47.71
CA THR A 53 -0.88 -45.01 -46.39
C THR A 53 0.09 -45.39 -45.27
N ARG A 54 1.06 -46.28 -45.56
CA ARG A 54 2.24 -46.51 -44.71
C ARG A 54 3.51 -45.99 -45.41
N PRO A 55 3.69 -44.67 -45.55
CA PRO A 55 5.04 -44.15 -45.72
C PRO A 55 5.85 -44.53 -44.47
N PRO A 56 7.15 -44.82 -44.59
CA PRO A 56 7.99 -45.06 -43.42
C PRO A 56 8.16 -43.73 -42.70
N ILE A 57 7.29 -43.42 -41.74
CA ILE A 57 7.57 -42.37 -40.76
C ILE A 57 8.73 -42.90 -39.93
N THR A 58 9.90 -42.32 -40.16
CA THR A 58 11.15 -42.72 -39.52
C THR A 58 11.13 -42.18 -38.09
N GLN A 59 11.62 -42.94 -37.09
CA GLN A 59 11.66 -42.49 -35.69
C GLN A 59 12.41 -41.16 -35.48
N SER A 60 13.23 -40.72 -36.44
CA SER A 60 13.87 -39.40 -36.46
C SER A 60 12.86 -38.26 -36.55
N ASP A 61 11.82 -38.42 -37.36
CA ASP A 61 10.85 -37.35 -37.65
C ASP A 61 9.93 -37.14 -36.45
N PHE A 62 9.59 -38.21 -35.73
CA PHE A 62 8.84 -38.13 -34.47
C PHE A 62 9.65 -37.45 -33.36
N LYS A 63 10.94 -37.80 -33.22
CA LYS A 63 11.82 -37.14 -32.26
C LYS A 63 12.02 -35.65 -32.56
N HIS A 64 12.12 -35.28 -33.84
CA HIS A 64 12.23 -33.87 -34.23
C HIS A 64 10.95 -33.10 -33.91
N VAL A 65 9.78 -33.66 -34.21
CA VAL A 65 8.49 -33.02 -33.91
C VAL A 65 8.25 -32.93 -32.39
N GLU A 66 8.59 -33.95 -31.61
CA GLU A 66 8.50 -33.89 -30.14
C GLU A 66 9.47 -32.88 -29.54
N LEU A 67 10.71 -32.82 -30.03
CA LEU A 67 11.69 -31.83 -29.56
C LEU A 67 11.28 -30.40 -29.95
N GLU A 68 10.68 -30.21 -31.12
CA GLU A 68 10.19 -28.91 -31.58
C GLU A 68 8.92 -28.48 -30.83
N ALA A 69 8.03 -29.42 -30.50
CA ALA A 69 6.90 -29.19 -29.62
C ALA A 69 7.35 -28.85 -28.20
N LEU A 70 8.31 -29.59 -27.64
CA LEU A 70 8.88 -29.30 -26.32
C LEU A 70 9.62 -27.96 -26.30
N LYS A 71 10.35 -27.61 -27.38
CA LYS A 71 11.03 -26.33 -27.51
C LYS A 71 10.05 -25.17 -27.66
N SER A 72 8.97 -25.33 -28.41
CA SER A 72 7.93 -24.31 -28.54
C SER A 72 7.13 -24.14 -27.25
N MET A 73 6.82 -25.22 -26.53
CA MET A 73 6.21 -25.16 -25.19
C MET A 73 7.13 -24.50 -24.16
N ALA A 74 8.43 -24.82 -24.17
CA ALA A 74 9.41 -24.17 -23.30
C ALA A 74 9.56 -22.67 -23.63
N ALA A 75 9.60 -22.31 -24.92
CA ALA A 75 9.63 -20.91 -25.34
C ALA A 75 8.36 -20.16 -24.93
N THR A 76 7.19 -20.80 -25.03
CA THR A 76 5.91 -20.21 -24.61
C THR A 76 5.84 -20.05 -23.09
N ALA A 77 6.38 -21.02 -22.32
CA ALA A 77 6.47 -20.91 -20.87
C ALA A 77 7.41 -19.79 -20.43
N GLU A 78 8.54 -19.60 -21.11
CA GLU A 78 9.47 -18.50 -20.83
C GLU A 78 8.83 -17.14 -21.16
N GLN A 79 8.15 -17.03 -22.31
CA GLN A 79 7.38 -15.84 -22.67
C GLN A 79 6.25 -15.54 -21.69
N LEU A 80 5.56 -16.57 -21.18
CA LEU A 80 4.50 -16.42 -20.19
C LEU A 80 5.07 -15.93 -18.86
N LYS A 81 6.23 -16.46 -18.44
CA LYS A 81 6.94 -16.03 -17.24
C LYS A 81 7.42 -14.58 -17.37
N GLU A 82 7.97 -14.21 -18.53
CA GLU A 82 8.35 -12.82 -18.82
C GLU A 82 7.13 -11.90 -18.74
N LEU A 83 6.03 -12.25 -19.40
CA LEU A 83 4.78 -11.48 -19.36
C LEU A 83 4.22 -11.35 -17.94
N GLN A 84 4.26 -12.42 -17.13
CA GLN A 84 3.86 -12.38 -15.73
C GLN A 84 4.74 -11.45 -14.90
N THR A 85 6.06 -11.44 -15.13
CA THR A 85 6.96 -10.52 -14.42
C THR A 85 6.74 -9.06 -14.82
N VAL A 86 6.48 -8.79 -16.10
CA VAL A 86 6.12 -7.45 -16.58
C VAL A 86 4.80 -7.01 -15.97
N HIS A 87 3.78 -7.88 -15.98
CA HIS A 87 2.48 -7.58 -15.37
C HIS A 87 2.59 -7.30 -13.87
N ALA A 88 3.37 -8.09 -13.12
CA ALA A 88 3.61 -7.87 -11.70
C ALA A 88 4.29 -6.51 -11.43
N LYS A 89 5.28 -6.13 -12.26
CA LYS A 89 5.94 -4.83 -12.17
C LYS A 89 4.96 -3.68 -12.45
N THR A 90 4.15 -3.79 -13.51
CA THR A 90 3.16 -2.76 -13.86
C THR A 90 2.10 -2.59 -12.78
N VAL A 91 1.62 -3.68 -12.16
CA VAL A 91 0.67 -3.59 -11.03
C VAL A 91 1.32 -2.87 -9.83
N GLN A 92 2.57 -3.18 -9.51
CA GLN A 92 3.29 -2.51 -8.42
C GLN A 92 3.52 -1.01 -8.71
N GLU A 93 3.83 -0.66 -9.96
CA GLU A 93 3.94 0.74 -10.39
C GLU A 93 2.60 1.46 -10.31
N LEU A 94 1.50 0.82 -10.71
CA LEU A 94 0.14 1.35 -10.61
C LEU A 94 -0.27 1.63 -9.16
N ASP A 95 -0.02 0.69 -8.25
CA ASP A 95 -0.28 0.88 -6.81
C ASP A 95 0.55 2.05 -6.26
N GLY A 96 1.82 2.15 -6.67
CA GLY A 96 2.68 3.28 -6.32
C GLY A 96 2.18 4.62 -6.87
N LEU A 97 1.64 4.63 -8.08
CA LEU A 97 1.03 5.82 -8.71
C LEU A 97 -0.26 6.22 -7.98
N GLU A 98 -1.10 5.28 -7.55
CA GLU A 98 -2.32 5.58 -6.79
C GLU A 98 -2.00 6.21 -5.43
N VAL A 99 -0.98 5.69 -4.73
CA VAL A 99 -0.50 6.29 -3.48
C VAL A 99 0.00 7.71 -3.71
N LYS A 100 0.80 7.94 -4.76
CA LYS A 100 1.28 9.30 -5.11
C LYS A 100 0.13 10.24 -5.45
N LYS A 101 -0.90 9.77 -6.17
CA LYS A 101 -2.10 10.56 -6.49
C LYS A 101 -2.84 10.97 -5.21
N LYS A 102 -3.10 10.04 -4.29
CA LYS A 102 -3.75 10.32 -3.00
C LYS A 102 -2.94 11.31 -2.15
N GLN A 103 -1.61 11.18 -2.13
CA GLN A 103 -0.73 12.12 -1.46
C GLN A 103 -0.83 13.52 -2.08
N MET A 104 -0.83 13.62 -3.41
CA MET A 104 -0.95 14.90 -4.12
C MET A 104 -2.30 15.58 -3.87
N GLU A 105 -3.40 14.84 -3.93
CA GLU A 105 -4.74 15.36 -3.60
C GLU A 105 -4.80 15.88 -2.15
N LEU A 106 -4.18 15.17 -1.21
CA LEU A 106 -4.12 15.57 0.19
C LEU A 106 -3.28 16.84 0.38
N LEU A 107 -2.15 16.96 -0.32
CA LEU A 107 -1.33 18.17 -0.30
C LEU A 107 -2.07 19.37 -0.89
N VAL A 108 -2.79 19.19 -2.00
CA VAL A 108 -3.61 20.25 -2.60
C VAL A 108 -4.72 20.70 -1.64
N LYS A 109 -5.41 19.76 -0.98
CA LYS A 109 -6.43 20.08 0.05
C LYS A 109 -5.84 20.84 1.23
N LYS A 110 -4.63 20.47 1.69
CA LYS A 110 -3.93 21.20 2.74
C LYS A 110 -3.58 22.62 2.30
N ALA A 111 -3.07 22.79 1.08
CA ALA A 111 -2.72 24.10 0.53
C ALA A 111 -3.96 25.00 0.39
N SER A 112 -5.08 24.47 -0.11
CA SER A 112 -6.33 25.23 -0.22
C SER A 112 -6.87 25.65 1.14
N LEU A 113 -6.81 24.76 2.14
CA LEU A 113 -7.23 25.08 3.51
C LEU A 113 -6.33 26.14 4.14
N ALA A 114 -5.02 26.02 3.96
CA ALA A 114 -4.07 27.02 4.45
C ALA A 114 -4.34 28.40 3.83
N LEU A 115 -4.62 28.45 2.52
CA LEU A 115 -4.99 29.69 1.83
C LEU A 115 -6.30 30.27 2.38
N PHE A 116 -7.31 29.43 2.58
CA PHE A 116 -8.59 29.84 3.15
C PHE A 116 -8.45 30.40 4.57
N LEU A 117 -7.69 29.71 5.45
CA LEU A 117 -7.44 30.18 6.80
C LEU A 117 -6.65 31.49 6.82
N LYS A 118 -5.70 31.66 5.89
CA LYS A 118 -4.97 32.93 5.75
C LYS A 118 -5.91 34.09 5.37
N GLU A 119 -6.84 33.84 4.46
CA GLU A 119 -7.84 34.84 4.08
C GLU A 119 -8.76 35.18 5.26
N GLN A 120 -9.25 34.17 6.00
CA GLN A 120 -10.06 34.42 7.20
C GLN A 120 -9.29 35.19 8.27
N TYR A 121 -8.04 34.83 8.53
CA TYR A 121 -7.19 35.55 9.47
C TYR A 121 -7.04 37.02 9.06
N SER A 122 -6.73 37.30 7.79
CA SER A 122 -6.60 38.69 7.31
C SER A 122 -7.93 39.44 7.40
N HIS A 123 -9.06 38.78 7.16
CA HIS A 123 -10.37 39.40 7.31
C HIS A 123 -10.67 39.76 8.77
N HIS A 124 -10.42 38.84 9.70
CA HIS A 124 -10.59 39.11 11.13
C HIS A 124 -9.62 40.17 11.65
N GLU A 125 -8.37 40.17 11.19
CA GLU A 125 -7.40 41.21 11.50
C GLU A 125 -7.91 42.59 11.06
N ARG A 126 -8.44 42.71 9.84
CA ARG A 126 -9.07 43.96 9.36
C ARG A 126 -10.27 44.36 10.20
N GLN A 127 -11.15 43.41 10.56
CA GLN A 127 -12.29 43.68 11.43
C GLN A 127 -11.85 44.17 12.82
N VAL A 128 -10.84 43.53 13.42
CA VAL A 128 -10.30 43.95 14.72
C VAL A 128 -9.70 45.35 14.62
N LEU A 129 -8.90 45.63 13.58
CA LEU A 129 -8.35 46.97 13.35
C LEU A 129 -9.45 48.01 13.15
N GLU A 130 -10.50 47.67 12.40
CA GLU A 130 -11.64 48.56 12.16
C GLU A 130 -12.42 48.85 13.46
N GLU A 131 -12.70 47.84 14.27
CA GLU A 131 -13.38 47.99 15.57
C GLU A 131 -12.51 48.75 16.59
N VAL A 132 -11.19 48.51 16.60
CA VAL A 132 -10.24 49.30 17.41
C VAL A 132 -10.21 50.75 16.95
N THR A 133 -10.30 51.01 15.64
CA THR A 133 -10.28 52.37 15.09
C THR A 133 -11.59 53.11 15.36
N LYS A 134 -12.73 52.43 15.28
CA LYS A 134 -14.06 53.00 15.56
C LYS A 134 -14.28 53.30 17.03
N ASN A 135 -13.67 52.52 17.93
CA ASN A 135 -13.85 52.68 19.36
C ASN A 135 -12.70 53.51 19.98
N ASP A 136 -12.91 54.82 20.09
CA ASP A 136 -11.92 55.76 20.65
C ASP A 136 -11.48 55.41 22.08
N HIS A 137 -12.35 54.81 22.89
CA HIS A 137 -11.97 54.35 24.23
C HIS A 137 -10.99 53.17 24.17
N LEU A 138 -11.20 52.24 23.23
CA LEU A 138 -10.35 51.07 23.05
C LEU A 138 -9.00 51.45 22.45
N ARG A 139 -8.99 52.37 21.48
CA ARG A 139 -7.77 52.96 20.91
C ARG A 139 -6.93 53.68 21.96
N SER A 140 -7.54 54.56 22.75
CA SER A 140 -6.83 55.29 23.81
C SER A 140 -6.34 54.36 24.94
N ALA A 141 -7.09 53.31 25.28
CA ALA A 141 -6.62 52.29 26.22
C ALA A 141 -5.43 51.49 25.68
N LEU A 142 -5.43 51.14 24.38
CA LEU A 142 -4.31 50.47 23.71
C LEU A 142 -3.06 51.36 23.62
N GLU A 143 -3.24 52.65 23.31
CA GLU A 143 -2.14 53.63 23.30
C GLU A 143 -1.52 53.78 24.69
N LYS A 144 -2.34 53.93 25.74
CA LYS A 144 -1.86 53.99 27.14
C LYS A 144 -1.19 52.69 27.57
N SER A 145 -1.69 51.54 27.12
CA SER A 145 -1.08 50.23 27.36
C SER A 145 0.28 50.12 26.67
N ALA A 146 0.40 50.55 25.41
CA ALA A 146 1.65 50.57 24.66
C ALA A 146 2.67 51.52 25.29
N GLU A 147 2.25 52.71 25.74
CA GLU A 147 3.09 53.65 26.49
C GLU A 147 3.59 53.03 27.81
N SER A 148 2.71 52.33 28.53
CA SER A 148 3.08 51.62 29.75
C SER A 148 4.06 50.48 29.48
N ALA A 149 3.86 49.72 28.40
CA ALA A 149 4.78 48.66 27.98
C ALA A 149 6.16 49.21 27.60
N ALA A 150 6.22 50.34 26.89
CA ALA A 150 7.48 51.02 26.57
C ALA A 150 8.20 51.51 27.84
N LYS A 151 7.45 52.08 28.81
CA LYS A 151 8.00 52.45 30.12
C LYS A 151 8.54 51.24 30.88
N ILE A 152 7.83 50.12 30.89
CA ILE A 152 8.29 48.87 31.51
C ILE A 152 9.55 48.34 30.82
N ALA A 153 9.62 48.40 29.49
CA ALA A 153 10.79 47.97 28.74
C ALA A 153 12.03 48.83 29.07
N ALA A 154 11.87 50.16 29.07
CA ALA A 154 12.94 51.08 29.48
C ALA A 154 13.37 50.85 30.94
N LEU A 155 12.41 50.65 31.85
CA LEU A 155 12.70 50.39 33.25
C LEU A 155 13.41 49.05 33.44
N ASN A 156 13.05 48.02 32.67
CA ASN A 156 13.73 46.74 32.69
C ASN A 156 15.16 46.85 32.17
N GLU A 157 15.40 47.66 31.14
CA GLU A 157 16.74 47.93 30.63
C GLU A 157 17.60 48.69 31.67
N GLU A 158 17.02 49.69 32.34
CA GLU A 158 17.66 50.41 33.45
C GLU A 158 17.96 49.48 34.64
N ILE A 159 17.03 48.59 34.98
CA ILE A 159 17.19 47.58 36.04
C ILE A 159 18.28 46.58 35.63
N GLU A 160 18.34 46.10 34.39
CA GLU A 160 19.39 45.18 33.97
C GLU A 160 20.78 45.84 33.89
N ALA A 161 20.85 47.16 33.69
CA ALA A 161 22.08 47.93 33.74
C ALA A 161 22.56 48.24 35.18
N ASP A 162 21.72 48.12 36.21
CA ASP A 162 22.09 48.39 37.60
C ASP A 162 22.96 47.25 38.19
N PRO A 163 24.17 47.56 38.70
CA PRO A 163 25.11 46.56 39.22
C PRO A 163 24.57 45.75 40.42
N ASN A 164 23.54 46.23 41.12
CA ASN A 164 22.96 45.58 42.29
C ASN A 164 21.72 44.73 41.97
N VAL A 165 21.24 44.71 40.72
CA VAL A 165 19.98 44.02 40.38
C VAL A 165 20.06 42.50 40.50
N LEU A 166 21.24 41.92 40.33
CA LEU A 166 21.47 40.50 40.65
C LEU A 166 21.38 40.20 42.16
N GLN A 167 21.69 41.17 43.03
CA GLN A 167 21.51 41.03 44.48
C GLN A 167 20.05 41.24 44.88
N LEU A 168 19.39 42.25 44.30
CA LEU A 168 17.98 42.54 44.55
C LEU A 168 17.06 41.42 44.04
N ARG A 169 17.27 40.89 42.83
CA ARG A 169 16.53 39.71 42.33
C ARG A 169 16.74 38.49 43.23
N ARG A 170 17.96 38.27 43.74
CA ARG A 170 18.23 37.20 44.73
C ARG A 170 17.51 37.41 46.05
N ILE A 171 17.43 38.64 46.55
CA ILE A 171 16.69 38.98 47.78
C ILE A 171 15.18 38.81 47.58
N ILE A 172 14.65 39.24 46.43
CA ILE A 172 13.25 39.07 46.06
C ILE A 172 12.92 37.58 45.92
N ASP A 173 13.71 36.81 45.18
CA ASP A 173 13.51 35.36 45.06
C ASP A 173 13.63 34.64 46.42
N ALA A 174 14.54 35.08 47.29
CA ALA A 174 14.66 34.56 48.66
C ALA A 174 13.44 34.93 49.53
N ALA A 175 12.86 36.12 49.34
CA ALA A 175 11.66 36.56 50.02
C ALA A 175 10.39 35.88 49.48
N THR A 176 10.29 35.66 48.17
CA THR A 176 9.16 34.96 47.52
C THR A 176 9.20 33.45 47.79
N ARG A 177 10.39 32.86 47.99
CA ARG A 177 10.55 31.47 48.47
C ARG A 177 10.35 31.31 49.98
N ARG A 178 10.14 32.41 50.71
CA ARG A 178 9.76 32.34 52.12
C ARG A 178 8.31 31.88 52.14
N GLU A 179 8.08 30.61 52.50
CA GLU A 179 6.73 30.14 52.81
C GLU A 179 6.10 31.12 53.82
N PRO A 180 4.87 31.61 53.58
CA PRO A 180 4.24 32.55 54.49
C PRO A 180 4.26 31.96 55.89
N THR A 181 4.82 32.71 56.84
CA THR A 181 4.95 32.21 58.21
C THR A 181 3.55 31.89 58.72
N PHE A 182 3.39 30.86 59.55
CA PHE A 182 2.10 30.39 60.07
C PHE A 182 1.15 31.52 60.55
N GLU A 183 1.71 32.62 61.08
CA GLU A 183 0.98 33.82 61.49
C GLU A 183 0.45 34.68 60.33
N GLU A 184 1.19 34.81 59.23
CA GLU A 184 0.75 35.48 57.98
C GLU A 184 -0.28 34.65 57.21
N ALA A 185 -0.18 33.31 57.26
CA ALA A 185 -1.21 32.44 56.68
C ALA A 185 -2.52 32.47 57.49
N LEU A 186 -2.45 32.65 58.83
CA LEU A 186 -3.63 32.96 59.64
C LEU A 186 -4.15 34.38 59.33
N ASN A 187 -3.26 35.39 59.24
CA ASN A 187 -3.37 36.64 58.46
C ASN A 187 -4.47 36.71 57.39
N ASP A 188 -4.39 35.82 56.41
CA ASP A 188 -5.22 35.85 55.21
C ASP A 188 -6.59 35.15 55.37
N LEU A 189 -6.80 34.45 56.49
CA LEU A 189 -8.09 33.80 56.77
C LEU A 189 -9.07 34.79 57.40
N THR A 190 -10.34 34.70 57.02
CA THR A 190 -11.42 35.46 57.68
C THR A 190 -11.47 35.13 59.18
N PRO A 191 -11.90 36.07 60.06
CA PRO A 191 -11.88 35.88 61.51
C PRO A 191 -12.58 34.59 61.97
N ILE A 192 -13.65 34.21 61.27
CA ILE A 192 -14.43 32.99 61.52
C ILE A 192 -13.64 31.74 61.14
N ALA A 193 -12.96 31.73 59.98
CA ALA A 193 -12.16 30.60 59.55
C ALA A 193 -10.97 30.35 60.50
N ARG A 194 -10.37 31.41 61.03
CA ARG A 194 -9.32 31.31 62.07
C ARG A 194 -9.84 30.67 63.35
N ALA A 195 -10.97 31.17 63.87
CA ALA A 195 -11.57 30.67 65.10
C ALA A 195 -11.97 29.19 64.95
N LEU A 196 -12.57 28.83 63.83
CA LEU A 196 -12.98 27.46 63.52
C LEU A 196 -11.76 26.53 63.43
N PHE A 197 -10.68 26.97 62.78
CA PHE A 197 -9.47 26.17 62.62
C PHE A 197 -8.73 25.94 63.95
N ILE A 198 -8.64 26.98 64.80
CA ILE A 198 -8.09 26.86 66.15
C ILE A 198 -8.91 25.86 66.96
N LEU A 199 -10.25 25.94 66.88
CA LEU A 199 -11.17 25.06 67.59
C LEU A 199 -11.02 23.60 67.14
N VAL A 200 -10.97 23.35 65.83
CA VAL A 200 -10.73 22.01 65.26
C VAL A 200 -9.39 21.45 65.72
N ARG A 201 -8.33 22.27 65.77
CA ARG A 201 -7.02 21.82 66.24
C ARG A 201 -7.01 21.51 67.73
N THR A 202 -7.68 22.31 68.55
CA THR A 202 -7.78 22.04 69.99
C THR A 202 -8.57 20.78 70.27
N LEU A 203 -9.64 20.53 69.51
CA LEU A 203 -10.40 19.28 69.58
C LEU A 203 -9.56 18.10 69.12
N ASN A 204 -8.79 18.23 68.03
CA ASN A 204 -7.94 17.15 67.56
C ASN A 204 -6.84 16.81 68.58
N ARG A 205 -6.23 17.82 69.23
CA ARG A 205 -5.27 17.59 70.31
C ARG A 205 -5.89 16.93 71.53
N SER A 206 -7.08 17.37 71.96
CA SER A 206 -7.74 16.77 73.12
C SER A 206 -8.23 15.35 72.84
N ILE A 207 -8.64 15.05 71.60
CA ILE A 207 -8.97 13.69 71.16
C ILE A 207 -7.72 12.81 71.15
N VAL A 208 -6.60 13.30 70.62
CA VAL A 208 -5.33 12.55 70.64
C VAL A 208 -4.84 12.30 72.06
N GLU A 209 -4.96 13.27 72.97
CA GLU A 209 -4.65 13.08 74.39
C GLU A 209 -5.62 12.10 75.06
N ALA A 210 -6.92 12.18 74.79
CA ALA A 210 -7.91 11.24 75.32
C ALA A 210 -7.66 9.80 74.83
N VAL A 211 -7.33 9.61 73.56
CA VAL A 211 -6.96 8.31 72.99
C VAL A 211 -5.68 7.78 73.63
N ARG A 212 -4.69 8.64 73.89
CA ARG A 212 -3.44 8.26 74.55
C ARG A 212 -3.66 7.84 76.01
N ILE A 213 -4.59 8.48 76.72
CA ILE A 213 -4.94 8.12 78.09
C ILE A 213 -5.67 6.77 78.15
N ILE A 214 -6.60 6.51 77.23
CA ILE A 214 -7.34 5.25 77.14
C ILE A 214 -6.41 4.07 76.80
N SER A 215 -5.47 4.27 75.87
CA SER A 215 -4.47 3.25 75.50
C SER A 215 -3.46 2.92 76.61
N SER A 216 -3.38 3.70 77.68
CA SER A 216 -2.48 3.41 78.82
C SER A 216 -3.15 2.65 79.97
N LYS A 217 -4.46 2.40 79.89
CA LYS A 217 -5.26 1.75 80.95
C LYS A 217 -5.78 0.35 80.62
N THR A 218 -5.47 -0.18 79.43
CA THR A 218 -5.61 -1.59 79.04
C THR A 218 -4.25 -2.26 79.03
#